data_AF-A0A510K9I4-F1
#
_entry.id   AF-A0A510K9I4-F1
#
_cell.length_a   1.000
_cell.length_b   1.000
_cell.length_c   1.000
_cell.angle_alpha   90.00
_cell.angle_beta   90.00
_cell.angle_gamma   90.00
#
_symmetry.space_group_name_H-M   'P 1'
#
loop_
_entity.id
_entity.type
_entity.pdbx_description
1 polymer ?
#
loop_
_entity_poly.entity_id
_entity_poly.type
_entity_poly.pdbx_seq_one_letter_code
_entity_poly.pdbx_strand_id
1 'polypeptide(L)'
;MGLDFNESDILKDILNFKIVNRRKLEEKYEFKIIDHTIGHINKFLSRNNNGIIHKSKNYLYYFGKYHEKLFKMDDRDINMKMSFRRELITLILLLGKEKLNIYKFNKQIRRNEQNTKNIQNDLKQILKIYNIKHSEYVKSVNIEKLFENKNYDLKELRENYLREILMRRMEKIYIGKSTYQENFYFKILQEILELKGIKYMKKLLFLYIDQYTDIISMDEKYSILTYFILNMKNTNIKFKYRIKRTDKNEEFFIMIDKICKREKLKMDYKFITLFYRKLHRKKRNPEKILSEINKAVMIEKSQETSKIKKVETRRKKEDKVEVYSIAEISVNFENENLLNKKLVKKYIHLNEATKIKTLVLVDVEENQILKSFNKVMRFFNFLEVVKVEHLNNFKKVITKKNTGYEQVLIISNSKFLNTIRNFSDIPIFNFVLGKEKGALQSRTNILKQMIYLRRMMFQYLEFKKDRKIIHK
;
A
#
# COMPACT_ATOMS: atom_id res chain seq x y z
N MET A 1 9.95 27.32 -4.31
CA MET A 1 10.44 25.97 -4.70
C MET A 1 9.39 24.97 -4.31
N GLY A 2 8.69 24.39 -5.30
CA GLY A 2 7.66 23.39 -5.08
C GLY A 2 8.22 21.96 -5.16
N LEU A 3 7.45 20.98 -4.68
CA LEU A 3 7.71 19.57 -4.97
C LEU A 3 6.89 19.15 -6.20
N ASP A 4 7.38 18.16 -6.95
CA ASP A 4 6.55 17.51 -7.96
C ASP A 4 5.55 16.50 -7.36
N PHE A 5 4.71 15.93 -8.21
CA PHE A 5 3.68 14.97 -7.81
C PHE A 5 4.21 13.78 -7.00
N ASN A 6 5.28 13.16 -7.50
CA ASN A 6 5.84 11.94 -6.93
C ASN A 6 6.75 12.27 -5.73
N GLU A 7 7.42 13.42 -5.73
CA GLU A 7 8.08 13.98 -4.54
C GLU A 7 7.10 14.27 -3.41
N SER A 8 5.94 14.86 -3.73
CA SER A 8 4.83 15.05 -2.77
C SER A 8 4.35 13.70 -2.24
N ASP A 9 4.24 12.67 -3.09
CA ASP A 9 3.84 11.34 -2.67
C ASP A 9 4.86 10.68 -1.75
N ILE A 10 6.13 10.72 -2.11
CA ILE A 10 7.24 10.23 -1.29
C ILE A 10 7.23 10.94 0.05
N LEU A 11 7.12 12.27 0.03
CA LEU A 11 7.08 13.06 1.25
C LEU A 11 5.90 12.61 2.12
N LYS A 12 4.70 12.41 1.56
CA LYS A 12 3.52 11.94 2.32
C LYS A 12 3.68 10.54 2.88
N ASP A 13 4.27 9.62 2.12
CA ASP A 13 4.60 8.29 2.63
C ASP A 13 5.55 8.38 3.83
N ILE A 14 6.64 9.15 3.70
CA ILE A 14 7.61 9.32 4.78
C ILE A 14 6.98 10.02 5.99
N LEU A 15 6.19 11.06 5.76
CA LEU A 15 5.51 11.80 6.83
C LEU A 15 4.45 10.96 7.53
N ASN A 16 3.73 10.07 6.84
CA ASN A 16 2.71 9.22 7.46
C ASN A 16 3.32 8.01 8.17
N PHE A 17 4.31 7.36 7.58
CA PHE A 17 4.93 6.17 8.16
C PHE A 17 6.04 6.48 9.17
N LYS A 18 6.64 7.68 9.11
CA LYS A 18 7.82 8.14 9.89
C LYS A 18 9.12 7.41 9.62
N ILE A 19 9.03 6.17 9.17
CA ILE A 19 10.15 5.33 8.80
C ILE A 19 9.81 4.56 7.53
N VAL A 20 10.68 4.66 6.54
CA VAL A 20 10.45 3.98 5.25
C VAL A 20 11.74 3.37 4.74
N ASN A 21 11.63 2.17 4.17
CA ASN A 21 12.73 1.49 3.49
C ASN A 21 12.99 2.17 2.12
N ARG A 22 14.25 2.53 1.88
CA ARG A 22 14.69 3.23 0.66
C ARG A 22 14.41 2.41 -0.60
N ARG A 23 14.80 1.13 -0.61
CA ARG A 23 14.56 0.20 -1.72
C ARG A 23 13.06 0.02 -1.99
N LYS A 24 12.23 -0.09 -0.95
CA LYS A 24 10.76 -0.17 -1.11
C LYS A 24 10.17 1.10 -1.74
N LEU A 25 10.70 2.29 -1.43
CA LEU A 25 10.27 3.54 -2.09
C LEU A 25 10.74 3.59 -3.55
N GLU A 26 11.99 3.19 -3.82
CA GLU A 26 12.52 3.12 -5.18
C GLU A 26 11.72 2.17 -6.05
N GLU A 27 11.35 0.99 -5.54
CA GLU A 27 10.43 0.04 -6.19
C GLU A 27 9.04 0.64 -6.37
N LYS A 28 8.47 1.28 -5.34
CA LYS A 28 7.12 1.86 -5.38
C LYS A 28 6.95 2.97 -6.42
N TYR A 29 7.99 3.77 -6.63
CA TYR A 29 7.96 4.95 -7.49
C TYR A 29 8.88 4.84 -8.71
N GLU A 30 9.44 3.66 -8.97
CA GLU A 30 10.31 3.34 -10.10
C GLU A 30 11.51 4.29 -10.26
N PHE A 31 12.11 4.71 -9.14
CA PHE A 31 13.29 5.58 -9.13
C PHE A 31 14.59 4.79 -9.15
N LYS A 32 15.60 5.29 -9.88
CA LYS A 32 16.97 4.75 -9.82
C LYS A 32 17.82 5.36 -8.70
N ILE A 33 17.54 6.60 -8.26
CA ILE A 33 18.33 7.31 -7.24
C ILE A 33 17.39 8.15 -6.37
N ILE A 34 17.09 7.71 -5.15
CA ILE A 34 16.23 8.45 -4.22
C ILE A 34 16.93 9.63 -3.54
N ASP A 35 18.26 9.64 -3.44
CA ASP A 35 19.01 10.63 -2.65
C ASP A 35 18.87 12.06 -3.15
N HIS A 36 18.94 12.28 -4.46
CA HIS A 36 18.72 13.60 -5.04
C HIS A 36 17.32 14.13 -4.70
N THR A 37 16.31 13.25 -4.83
CA THR A 37 14.92 13.53 -4.49
C THR A 37 14.75 13.89 -3.01
N ILE A 38 15.40 13.16 -2.10
CA ILE A 38 15.38 13.47 -0.66
C ILE A 38 16.10 14.78 -0.36
N GLY A 39 17.21 15.09 -1.04
CA GLY A 39 17.89 16.38 -0.91
C GLY A 39 16.98 17.54 -1.29
N HIS A 40 16.23 17.40 -2.39
CA HIS A 40 15.23 18.37 -2.84
C HIS A 40 14.08 18.52 -1.81
N ILE A 41 13.54 17.39 -1.33
CA ILE A 41 12.48 17.37 -0.31
C ILE A 41 12.95 18.01 1.02
N ASN A 42 14.19 17.76 1.45
CA ASN A 42 14.73 18.38 2.66
C ASN A 42 14.85 19.91 2.53
N LYS A 43 15.32 20.42 1.38
CA LYS A 43 15.33 21.86 1.12
C LYS A 43 13.91 22.46 1.20
N PHE A 44 12.91 21.74 0.68
CA PHE A 44 11.51 22.14 0.80
C PHE A 44 11.02 22.14 2.25
N LEU A 45 11.30 21.09 3.03
CA LEU A 45 10.90 20.99 4.43
C LEU A 45 11.53 22.10 5.28
N SER A 46 12.84 22.32 5.15
CA SER A 46 13.56 23.35 5.88
C SER A 46 13.00 24.75 5.60
N ARG A 47 12.70 25.08 4.33
CA ARG A 47 12.10 26.38 3.96
C ARG A 47 10.69 26.60 4.50
N ASN A 48 9.98 25.52 4.85
CA ASN A 48 8.65 25.59 5.43
C ASN A 48 8.68 25.39 6.97
N ASN A 49 9.84 25.53 7.61
CA ASN A 49 10.03 25.30 9.06
C ASN A 49 9.52 23.92 9.53
N ASN A 50 9.66 22.91 8.67
CA ASN A 50 9.44 21.52 9.05
C ASN A 50 10.80 20.84 9.27
N GLY A 51 10.85 19.89 10.21
CA GLY A 51 12.05 19.06 10.42
C GLY A 51 12.49 18.36 9.13
N ILE A 52 13.72 17.87 9.08
CA ILE A 52 14.27 17.21 7.91
C ILE A 52 14.07 15.70 7.93
N ILE A 53 14.14 15.08 6.75
CA ILE A 53 14.23 13.64 6.59
C ILE A 53 15.70 13.25 6.76
N HIS A 54 15.96 12.35 7.70
CA HIS A 54 17.28 11.79 7.94
C HIS A 54 17.45 10.51 7.15
N LYS A 55 18.62 10.36 6.53
CA LYS A 55 18.97 9.20 5.72
C LYS A 55 19.94 8.31 6.47
N SER A 56 19.68 7.01 6.46
CA SER A 56 20.70 5.98 6.67
C SER A 56 20.92 5.22 5.36
N LYS A 57 21.82 4.21 5.38
CA LYS A 57 22.08 3.36 4.21
C LYS A 57 20.79 2.77 3.61
N ASN A 58 19.88 2.30 4.48
CA ASN A 58 18.71 1.50 4.04
C ASN A 58 17.37 2.18 4.31
N TYR A 59 17.34 3.23 5.15
CA TYR A 59 16.09 3.77 5.67
C TYR A 59 16.07 5.30 5.63
N LEU A 60 14.85 5.84 5.55
CA LEU A 60 14.54 7.25 5.70
C LEU A 60 13.73 7.43 6.97
N TYR A 61 14.07 8.46 7.75
CA TYR A 61 13.47 8.73 9.05
C TYR A 61 12.95 10.16 9.10
N TYR A 62 11.74 10.32 9.62
CA TYR A 62 11.15 11.60 9.92
C TYR A 62 10.61 11.61 11.35
N PHE A 63 11.12 12.52 12.16
CA PHE A 63 10.77 12.66 13.57
C PHE A 63 9.96 13.93 13.85
N GLY A 64 9.77 14.77 12.82
CA GLY A 64 9.01 16.00 12.94
C GLY A 64 7.51 15.76 13.05
N LYS A 65 6.81 16.84 13.38
CA LYS A 65 5.38 16.97 13.13
C LYS A 65 5.21 17.77 11.85
N TYR A 66 4.10 17.53 11.14
CA TYR A 66 3.73 18.34 10.00
C TYR A 66 2.28 18.81 10.14
N HIS A 67 1.98 19.94 9.49
CA HIS A 67 0.64 20.47 9.36
C HIS A 67 0.08 20.23 7.96
N GLU A 68 -1.24 20.12 7.86
CA GLU A 68 -1.94 19.88 6.59
C GLU A 68 -1.63 20.94 5.51
N LYS A 69 -1.34 22.19 5.92
CA LYS A 69 -0.98 23.29 5.02
C LYS A 69 0.31 23.03 4.21
N LEU A 70 1.19 22.13 4.66
CA LEU A 70 2.45 21.77 3.96
C LEU A 70 2.23 21.27 2.53
N PHE A 71 1.05 20.71 2.24
CA PHE A 71 0.74 20.12 0.94
C PHE A 71 -0.15 21.01 0.06
N LYS A 72 -0.41 22.26 0.44
CA LYS A 72 -1.04 23.24 -0.45
C LYS A 72 0.00 23.65 -1.50
N MET A 73 0.04 22.94 -2.62
CA MET A 73 0.97 23.25 -3.71
C MET A 73 0.31 24.17 -4.73
N ASP A 74 1.02 25.23 -5.12
CA ASP A 74 0.70 26.01 -6.32
C ASP A 74 1.03 25.15 -7.55
N ASP A 75 0.00 24.50 -8.07
CA ASP A 75 0.02 23.48 -9.12
C ASP A 75 0.26 24.02 -10.55
N ARG A 76 0.66 25.29 -10.68
CA ARG A 76 0.64 26.00 -11.97
C ARG A 76 1.80 25.62 -12.91
N ASP A 77 2.89 25.08 -12.37
CA ASP A 77 4.02 24.64 -13.19
C ASP A 77 3.87 23.17 -13.61
N ILE A 78 3.26 22.97 -14.78
CA ILE A 78 3.08 21.66 -15.46
C ILE A 78 4.42 21.15 -16.02
N ASN A 79 5.53 21.36 -15.32
CA ASN A 79 6.76 20.66 -15.63
C ASN A 79 6.66 19.21 -15.12
N MET A 80 5.88 18.38 -15.83
CA MET A 80 5.77 16.93 -15.61
C MET A 80 7.15 16.25 -15.58
N LYS A 81 7.66 16.03 -14.37
CA LYS A 81 8.94 15.33 -14.17
C LYS A 81 8.84 13.90 -14.70
N MET A 82 9.99 13.32 -15.00
CA MET A 82 10.16 12.02 -15.65
C MET A 82 9.33 10.90 -15.03
N SER A 83 9.27 10.83 -13.69
CA SER A 83 8.56 9.77 -12.97
C SER A 83 7.05 9.80 -13.18
N PHE A 84 6.43 10.99 -13.19
CA PHE A 84 4.99 11.10 -13.48
C PHE A 84 4.68 10.75 -14.93
N ARG A 85 5.54 11.20 -15.85
CA ARG A 85 5.42 10.87 -17.29
C ARG A 85 5.52 9.38 -17.53
N ARG A 86 6.45 8.68 -16.87
CA ARG A 86 6.59 7.22 -16.98
C ARG A 86 5.35 6.49 -16.52
N GLU A 87 4.78 6.88 -15.38
CA GLU A 87 3.56 6.25 -14.89
C GLU A 87 2.37 6.41 -15.85
N LEU A 88 2.22 7.58 -16.46
CA LEU A 88 1.20 7.80 -17.50
C LEU A 88 1.48 6.95 -18.76
N ILE A 89 2.74 6.81 -19.17
CA ILE A 89 3.10 5.94 -20.30
C ILE A 89 2.78 4.48 -19.97
N THR A 90 3.08 4.01 -18.76
CA THR A 90 2.75 2.65 -18.32
C THR A 90 1.24 2.42 -18.31
N LEU A 91 0.44 3.40 -17.85
CA LEU A 91 -1.03 3.35 -17.97
C LEU A 91 -1.48 3.14 -19.42
N ILE A 92 -0.95 3.94 -20.35
CA ILE A 92 -1.30 3.83 -21.78
C ILE A 92 -0.85 2.48 -22.33
N LEU A 93 0.37 2.03 -22.00
CA LEU A 93 0.93 0.77 -22.49
C LEU A 93 0.10 -0.44 -22.05
N LEU A 94 -0.34 -0.47 -20.79
CA LEU A 94 -1.03 -1.63 -20.23
C LEU A 94 -2.53 -1.59 -20.47
N LEU A 95 -3.17 -0.43 -20.31
CA LEU A 95 -4.63 -0.29 -20.35
C LEU A 95 -5.15 0.27 -21.68
N GLY A 96 -4.28 0.85 -22.51
CA GLY A 96 -4.64 1.38 -23.82
C GLY A 96 -4.96 0.29 -24.83
N LYS A 97 -5.92 0.58 -25.72
CA LYS A 97 -6.23 -0.25 -26.89
C LYS A 97 -5.19 -0.07 -28.01
N GLU A 98 -4.58 1.10 -28.07
CA GLU A 98 -3.62 1.51 -29.09
C GLU A 98 -2.24 1.76 -28.50
N LYS A 99 -1.23 1.79 -29.38
CA LYS A 99 0.13 2.20 -28.98
C LYS A 99 0.15 3.65 -28.52
N LEU A 100 1.17 3.98 -27.73
CA LEU A 100 1.46 5.36 -27.36
C LEU A 100 1.76 6.19 -28.61
N ASN A 101 0.84 7.09 -28.96
CA ASN A 101 1.11 8.16 -29.90
C ASN A 101 1.88 9.28 -29.17
N ILE A 102 3.19 9.32 -29.35
CA ILE A 102 4.10 10.25 -28.66
C ILE A 102 3.71 11.71 -28.91
N TYR A 103 3.31 12.07 -30.13
CA TYR A 103 2.92 13.43 -30.48
C TYR A 103 1.62 13.85 -29.80
N LYS A 104 0.58 13.00 -29.86
CA LYS A 104 -0.69 13.23 -29.17
C LYS A 104 -0.48 13.35 -27.66
N PHE A 105 0.34 12.47 -27.09
CA PHE A 105 0.69 12.51 -25.67
C PHE A 105 1.45 13.79 -25.31
N ASN A 106 2.44 14.21 -26.12
CA ASN A 106 3.19 15.45 -25.92
C ASN A 106 2.27 16.69 -25.94
N LYS A 107 1.30 16.72 -26.87
CA LYS A 107 0.28 17.77 -26.95
C LYS A 107 -0.62 17.80 -25.71
N GLN A 108 -1.04 16.64 -25.22
CA GLN A 108 -1.85 16.52 -24.00
C GLN A 108 -1.14 17.03 -22.76
N ILE A 109 0.18 16.81 -22.65
CA ILE A 109 1.00 17.30 -21.51
C ILE A 109 1.55 18.73 -21.72
N ARG A 110 1.12 19.43 -22.78
CA ARG A 110 1.38 20.86 -23.09
C ARG A 110 2.85 21.28 -23.01
N ARG A 111 3.70 20.68 -23.84
CA ARG A 111 5.16 20.83 -23.79
C ARG A 111 5.78 21.19 -25.14
N ASN A 112 6.90 21.93 -25.10
CA ASN A 112 7.72 22.31 -26.26
C ASN A 112 8.28 21.05 -26.98
N GLU A 113 8.59 21.15 -28.27
CA GLU A 113 9.00 20.05 -29.16
C GLU A 113 10.20 19.21 -28.66
N GLN A 114 11.10 19.81 -27.87
CA GLN A 114 12.25 19.13 -27.23
C GLN A 114 11.85 17.92 -26.35
N ASN A 115 10.57 17.78 -25.98
CA ASN A 115 10.07 16.74 -25.07
C ASN A 115 9.78 15.39 -25.70
N THR A 116 9.67 15.30 -27.03
CA THR A 116 9.39 14.05 -27.76
C THR A 116 10.49 13.01 -27.52
N LYS A 117 11.77 13.44 -27.53
CA LYS A 117 12.93 12.57 -27.22
C LYS A 117 12.88 12.02 -25.80
N ASN A 118 12.44 12.84 -24.84
CA ASN A 118 12.29 12.43 -23.44
C ASN A 118 11.17 11.39 -23.26
N ILE A 119 10.03 11.59 -23.91
CA ILE A 119 8.92 10.61 -23.93
C ILE A 119 9.39 9.29 -24.54
N GLN A 120 10.11 9.34 -25.66
CA GLN A 120 10.64 8.14 -26.31
C GLN A 120 11.63 7.38 -25.42
N ASN A 121 12.54 8.09 -24.74
CA ASN A 121 13.47 7.48 -23.81
C ASN A 121 12.76 6.84 -22.62
N ASP A 122 11.71 7.47 -22.11
CA ASP A 122 10.90 6.89 -21.03
C ASP A 122 10.14 5.65 -21.48
N LEU A 123 9.55 5.67 -22.67
CA LEU A 123 8.94 4.47 -23.26
C LEU A 123 9.96 3.33 -23.38
N LYS A 124 11.18 3.60 -23.86
CA LYS A 124 12.26 2.59 -23.92
C LYS A 124 12.57 1.99 -22.55
N GLN A 125 12.65 2.81 -21.50
CA GLN A 125 12.92 2.33 -20.15
C GLN A 125 11.78 1.47 -19.60
N ILE A 126 10.53 1.85 -19.86
CA ILE A 126 9.35 1.06 -19.43
C ILE A 126 9.30 -0.27 -20.17
N LEU A 127 9.50 -0.29 -21.49
CA LEU A 127 9.51 -1.53 -22.27
C LEU A 127 10.61 -2.51 -21.79
N LYS A 128 11.76 -1.97 -21.34
CA LYS A 128 12.84 -2.79 -20.75
C LYS A 128 12.40 -3.54 -19.48
N ILE A 129 11.49 -2.97 -18.67
CA ILE A 129 10.92 -3.65 -17.49
C ILE A 129 10.22 -4.95 -17.90
N TYR A 130 9.61 -4.97 -19.08
CA TYR A 130 8.90 -6.11 -19.64
C TYR A 130 9.73 -6.96 -20.61
N ASN A 131 11.05 -6.76 -20.68
CA ASN A 131 11.93 -7.43 -21.65
C ASN A 131 11.49 -7.27 -23.12
N ILE A 132 10.84 -6.14 -23.44
CA ILE A 132 10.40 -5.79 -24.78
C ILE A 132 11.39 -4.80 -25.39
N LYS A 133 11.91 -5.09 -26.58
CA LYS A 133 12.75 -4.13 -27.31
C LYS A 133 11.87 -3.05 -27.92
N HIS A 134 12.35 -1.81 -27.95
CA HIS A 134 11.62 -0.70 -28.58
C HIS A 134 11.32 -0.96 -30.07
N SER A 135 12.24 -1.61 -30.80
CA SER A 135 12.01 -2.00 -32.20
C SER A 135 10.89 -3.02 -32.35
N GLU A 136 10.78 -4.00 -31.45
CA GLU A 136 9.67 -4.97 -31.41
C GLU A 136 8.34 -4.26 -31.17
N TYR A 137 8.31 -3.33 -30.20
CA TYR A 137 7.12 -2.53 -29.90
C TYR A 137 6.66 -1.69 -31.09
N VAL A 138 7.59 -1.02 -31.78
CA VAL A 138 7.25 -0.20 -32.97
C VAL A 138 6.70 -1.05 -34.11
N LYS A 139 7.24 -2.26 -34.33
CA LYS A 139 6.81 -3.15 -35.42
C LYS A 139 5.51 -3.93 -35.10
N SER A 140 5.19 -4.18 -33.83
CA SER A 140 4.04 -5.03 -33.48
C SER A 140 2.70 -4.38 -33.84
N VAL A 141 1.79 -5.05 -34.55
CA VAL A 141 0.44 -4.49 -34.75
C VAL A 141 -0.45 -4.69 -33.51
N ASN A 142 -0.18 -5.73 -32.71
CA ASN A 142 -1.00 -6.13 -31.57
C ASN A 142 -0.17 -6.14 -30.27
N ILE A 143 -0.52 -5.25 -29.34
CA ILE A 143 0.16 -5.13 -28.03
C ILE A 143 -0.04 -6.38 -27.19
N GLU A 144 -1.22 -7.00 -27.23
CA GLU A 144 -1.51 -8.21 -26.44
C GLU A 144 -0.59 -9.35 -26.82
N LYS A 145 -0.47 -9.64 -28.13
CA LYS A 145 0.48 -10.65 -28.65
C LYS A 145 1.93 -10.33 -28.28
N LEU A 146 2.29 -9.05 -28.20
CA LEU A 146 3.65 -8.65 -27.83
C LEU A 146 3.98 -9.03 -26.38
N PHE A 147 3.03 -8.88 -25.45
CA PHE A 147 3.20 -9.29 -24.05
C PHE A 147 3.12 -10.82 -23.89
N GLU A 148 2.22 -11.48 -24.61
CA GLU A 148 2.10 -12.95 -24.63
C GLU A 148 3.40 -13.61 -25.09
N ASN A 149 4.05 -13.08 -26.13
CA ASN A 149 5.35 -13.56 -26.63
C ASN A 149 6.50 -13.42 -25.60
N LYS A 150 6.29 -12.62 -24.54
CA LYS A 150 7.22 -12.48 -23.41
C LYS A 150 6.76 -13.24 -22.17
N ASN A 151 5.81 -14.16 -22.33
CA ASN A 151 5.22 -14.99 -21.28
C ASN A 151 4.47 -14.20 -20.20
N TYR A 152 3.90 -13.04 -20.55
CA TYR A 152 3.01 -12.30 -19.65
C TYR A 152 1.55 -12.61 -19.96
N ASP A 153 0.76 -12.91 -18.92
CA ASP A 153 -0.70 -12.79 -18.99
C ASP A 153 -1.08 -11.32 -18.89
N LEU A 154 -1.38 -10.70 -20.03
CA LEU A 154 -1.71 -9.27 -20.06
C LEU A 154 -2.99 -8.94 -19.29
N LYS A 155 -3.95 -9.87 -19.21
CA LYS A 155 -5.19 -9.65 -18.44
C LYS A 155 -4.89 -9.56 -16.95
N GLU A 156 -4.11 -10.51 -16.43
CA GLU A 156 -3.65 -10.47 -15.05
C GLU A 156 -2.82 -9.20 -14.77
N LEU A 157 -1.92 -8.84 -15.70
CA LEU A 157 -1.08 -7.66 -15.58
C LEU A 157 -1.90 -6.36 -15.52
N ARG A 158 -2.91 -6.24 -16.39
CA ARG A 158 -3.87 -5.11 -16.42
C ARG A 158 -4.65 -5.00 -15.11
N GLU A 159 -5.21 -6.11 -14.65
CA GLU A 159 -5.99 -6.15 -13.40
C GLU A 159 -5.11 -5.76 -12.19
N ASN A 160 -3.92 -6.35 -12.07
CA ASN A 160 -3.00 -6.07 -10.99
C ASN A 160 -2.54 -4.60 -11.02
N TYR A 161 -2.13 -4.10 -12.18
CA TYR A 161 -1.67 -2.72 -12.32
C TYR A 161 -2.78 -1.71 -12.01
N LEU A 162 -3.98 -1.89 -12.59
CA LEU A 162 -5.09 -0.99 -12.33
C LEU A 162 -5.49 -0.99 -10.85
N ARG A 163 -5.53 -2.15 -10.18
CA ARG A 163 -5.79 -2.24 -8.73
C ARG A 163 -4.76 -1.44 -7.94
N GLU A 164 -3.48 -1.64 -8.21
CA GLU A 164 -2.40 -0.94 -7.50
C GLU A 164 -2.48 0.58 -7.72
N ILE A 165 -2.73 1.03 -8.95
CA ILE A 165 -2.91 2.44 -9.27
C ILE A 165 -4.12 3.04 -8.57
N LEU A 166 -5.28 2.40 -8.64
CA LEU A 166 -6.51 2.90 -8.01
C LEU A 166 -6.30 3.02 -6.50
N MET A 167 -5.77 1.99 -5.85
CA MET A 167 -5.48 2.04 -4.42
C MET A 167 -4.47 3.14 -4.08
N ARG A 168 -3.35 3.21 -4.82
CA ARG A 168 -2.30 4.21 -4.61
C ARG A 168 -2.82 5.63 -4.80
N ARG A 169 -3.62 5.88 -5.83
CA ARG A 169 -4.06 7.23 -6.26
C ARG A 169 -5.35 7.68 -5.58
N MET A 170 -6.21 6.76 -5.13
CA MET A 170 -7.54 7.09 -4.57
C MET A 170 -7.66 6.98 -3.04
N GLU A 171 -6.79 6.23 -2.35
CA GLU A 171 -6.81 6.17 -0.86
C GLU A 171 -6.01 7.28 -0.18
N LYS A 172 -5.38 8.13 -0.98
CA LYS A 172 -4.59 9.23 -0.48
C LYS A 172 -5.45 10.15 0.36
N ILE A 173 -5.02 10.31 1.60
CA ILE A 173 -5.65 11.22 2.53
C ILE A 173 -5.19 12.64 2.24
N TYR A 174 -5.64 13.14 1.08
CA TYR A 174 -5.42 14.50 0.69
C TYR A 174 -6.53 15.37 1.23
N ILE A 175 -6.11 16.45 1.85
CA ILE A 175 -6.96 17.55 2.27
C ILE A 175 -7.65 18.13 1.03
N GLY A 176 -8.91 17.76 0.81
CA GLY A 176 -9.96 18.61 0.30
C GLY A 176 -9.89 19.14 -1.14
N LYS A 177 -8.78 19.06 -1.88
CA LYS A 177 -8.70 19.47 -3.28
C LYS A 177 -7.76 18.54 -4.05
N SER A 178 -8.27 17.94 -5.13
CA SER A 178 -7.41 17.24 -6.08
C SER A 178 -6.44 18.24 -6.72
N THR A 179 -5.17 17.87 -6.77
CA THR A 179 -4.17 18.65 -7.50
C THR A 179 -4.53 18.68 -8.98
N TYR A 180 -4.08 19.70 -9.72
CA TYR A 180 -4.16 19.74 -11.18
C TYR A 180 -3.59 18.44 -11.78
N GLN A 181 -2.45 17.98 -11.27
CA GLN A 181 -1.81 16.74 -11.70
C GLN A 181 -2.65 15.49 -11.43
N GLU A 182 -3.35 15.43 -10.29
CA GLU A 182 -4.26 14.32 -9.98
C GLU A 182 -5.50 14.34 -10.89
N ASN A 183 -6.08 15.52 -11.14
CA ASN A 183 -7.19 15.67 -12.08
C ASN A 183 -6.76 15.28 -13.50
N PHE A 184 -5.56 15.68 -13.92
CA PHE A 184 -4.99 15.28 -15.20
C PHE A 184 -4.77 13.77 -15.27
N TYR A 185 -4.23 13.16 -14.21
CA TYR A 185 -4.02 11.71 -14.14
C TYR A 185 -5.34 10.94 -14.32
N PHE A 186 -6.38 11.31 -13.56
CA PHE A 186 -7.68 10.66 -13.69
C PHE A 186 -8.35 10.95 -15.02
N LYS A 187 -8.12 12.13 -15.62
CA LYS A 187 -8.58 12.43 -16.99
C LYS A 187 -7.96 11.45 -17.99
N ILE A 188 -6.65 11.24 -17.96
CA ILE A 188 -5.99 10.27 -18.86
C ILE A 188 -6.47 8.85 -18.61
N LEU A 189 -6.56 8.41 -17.34
CA LEU A 189 -7.09 7.08 -17.00
C LEU A 189 -8.53 6.89 -17.50
N GLN A 190 -9.36 7.93 -17.38
CA GLN A 190 -10.74 7.95 -17.87
C GLN A 190 -10.82 7.90 -19.39
N GLU A 191 -9.96 8.63 -20.11
CA GLU A 191 -9.85 8.55 -21.57
C GLU A 191 -9.45 7.14 -22.02
N ILE A 192 -8.44 6.54 -21.38
CA ILE A 192 -7.95 5.18 -21.71
C ILE A 192 -9.04 4.12 -21.50
N LEU A 193 -9.77 4.20 -20.38
CA LEU A 193 -10.83 3.26 -20.05
C LEU A 193 -12.18 3.62 -20.69
N GLU A 194 -12.25 4.77 -21.37
CA GLU A 194 -13.47 5.36 -21.93
C GLU A 194 -14.59 5.55 -20.87
N LEU A 195 -14.24 5.93 -19.64
CA LEU A 195 -15.16 6.13 -18.51
C LEU A 195 -15.14 7.59 -18.05
N LYS A 196 -16.20 8.06 -17.38
CA LYS A 196 -16.32 9.47 -16.94
C LYS A 196 -16.22 9.65 -15.42
N GLY A 197 -16.49 8.62 -14.65
CA GLY A 197 -16.84 8.74 -13.24
C GLY A 197 -16.10 7.83 -12.28
N ILE A 198 -14.85 7.43 -12.55
CA ILE A 198 -14.14 6.43 -11.72
C ILE A 198 -14.15 6.77 -10.20
N LYS A 199 -13.91 8.03 -9.82
CA LYS A 199 -14.00 8.47 -8.41
C LYS A 199 -15.43 8.34 -7.84
N TYR A 200 -16.43 8.64 -8.66
CA TYR A 200 -17.84 8.53 -8.30
C TYR A 200 -18.26 7.05 -8.14
N MET A 201 -17.83 6.19 -9.07
CA MET A 201 -18.03 4.74 -9.01
C MET A 201 -17.42 4.15 -7.75
N LYS A 202 -16.16 4.50 -7.42
CA LYS A 202 -15.53 4.12 -6.15
C LYS A 202 -16.41 4.52 -4.96
N LYS A 203 -16.83 5.79 -4.88
CA LYS A 203 -17.63 6.30 -3.76
C LYS A 203 -18.91 5.49 -3.56
N LEU A 204 -19.68 5.26 -4.63
CA LEU A 204 -20.93 4.51 -4.57
C LEU A 204 -20.70 3.04 -4.21
N LEU A 205 -19.74 2.39 -4.87
CA LEU A 205 -19.41 0.98 -4.62
C LEU A 205 -18.91 0.75 -3.20
N PHE A 206 -18.05 1.61 -2.68
CA PHE A 206 -17.50 1.44 -1.34
C PHE A 206 -18.57 1.72 -0.28
N LEU A 207 -19.42 2.73 -0.48
CA LEU A 207 -20.55 2.98 0.42
C LEU A 207 -21.51 1.79 0.46
N TYR A 208 -21.81 1.20 -0.70
CA TYR A 208 -22.64 0.00 -0.77
C TYR A 208 -21.97 -1.20 -0.07
N ILE A 209 -20.68 -1.42 -0.33
CA ILE A 209 -19.90 -2.49 0.30
C ILE A 209 -19.92 -2.34 1.82
N ASP A 210 -19.67 -1.14 2.33
CA ASP A 210 -19.59 -0.86 3.76
C ASP A 210 -20.94 -1.05 4.48
N GLN A 211 -22.06 -0.87 3.78
CA GLN A 211 -23.41 -0.96 4.36
C GLN A 211 -24.06 -2.34 4.20
N TYR A 212 -23.84 -3.02 3.07
CA TYR A 212 -24.64 -4.17 2.65
C TYR A 212 -23.83 -5.45 2.42
N THR A 213 -22.54 -5.46 2.72
CA THR A 213 -21.68 -6.64 2.51
C THR A 213 -20.69 -6.83 3.65
N ASP A 214 -20.13 -8.04 3.75
CA ASP A 214 -19.09 -8.39 4.72
C ASP A 214 -17.67 -8.14 4.18
N ILE A 215 -17.52 -7.38 3.09
CA ILE A 215 -16.21 -7.11 2.47
C ILE A 215 -15.51 -5.98 3.23
N ILE A 216 -14.45 -6.34 3.95
CA ILE A 216 -13.72 -5.41 4.82
C ILE A 216 -12.34 -5.02 4.29
N SER A 217 -11.60 -5.92 3.63
CA SER A 217 -10.23 -5.63 3.21
C SER A 217 -10.17 -4.60 2.08
N MET A 218 -9.25 -3.64 2.18
CA MET A 218 -9.00 -2.67 1.13
C MET A 218 -8.53 -3.35 -0.17
N ASP A 219 -7.70 -4.38 -0.08
CA ASP A 219 -7.26 -5.17 -1.25
C ASP A 219 -8.45 -5.77 -2.00
N GLU A 220 -9.43 -6.30 -1.25
CA GLU A 220 -10.63 -6.91 -1.80
C GLU A 220 -11.56 -5.85 -2.42
N LYS A 221 -11.80 -4.74 -1.71
CA LYS A 221 -12.58 -3.61 -2.23
C LYS A 221 -12.03 -3.07 -3.55
N TYR A 222 -10.71 -2.88 -3.64
CA TYR A 222 -10.08 -2.44 -4.87
C TYR A 222 -10.05 -3.53 -5.95
N SER A 223 -9.92 -4.81 -5.58
CA SER A 223 -10.08 -5.92 -6.54
C SER A 223 -11.49 -5.97 -7.15
N ILE A 224 -12.52 -5.66 -6.36
CA ILE A 224 -13.90 -5.56 -6.81
C ILE A 224 -14.10 -4.35 -7.71
N LEU A 225 -13.58 -3.18 -7.32
CA LEU A 225 -13.63 -1.96 -8.14
C LEU A 225 -12.93 -2.15 -9.48
N THR A 226 -11.72 -2.72 -9.48
CA THR A 226 -10.96 -3.03 -10.70
C THR A 226 -11.74 -3.99 -11.60
N TYR A 227 -12.27 -5.08 -11.04
CA TYR A 227 -13.11 -6.01 -11.79
C TYR A 227 -14.31 -5.32 -12.41
N PHE A 228 -14.98 -4.44 -11.65
CA PHE A 228 -16.13 -3.69 -12.14
C PHE A 228 -15.77 -2.80 -13.32
N ILE A 229 -14.75 -1.96 -13.15
CA ILE A 229 -14.27 -1.01 -14.17
C ILE A 229 -13.90 -1.72 -15.48
N LEU A 230 -13.17 -2.84 -15.39
CA LEU A 230 -12.69 -3.55 -16.58
C LEU A 230 -13.78 -4.35 -17.29
N ASN A 231 -14.89 -4.67 -16.62
CA ASN A 231 -15.91 -5.59 -17.16
C ASN A 231 -17.30 -4.97 -17.35
N MET A 232 -17.56 -3.76 -16.84
CA MET A 232 -18.90 -3.15 -16.91
C MET A 232 -19.42 -2.89 -18.32
N LYS A 233 -18.53 -2.81 -19.32
CA LYS A 233 -18.88 -2.67 -20.74
C LYS A 233 -18.91 -4.01 -21.50
N ASN A 234 -18.58 -5.12 -20.84
CA ASN A 234 -18.47 -6.41 -21.50
C ASN A 234 -19.85 -7.00 -21.79
N THR A 235 -20.15 -7.21 -23.07
CA THR A 235 -21.39 -7.83 -23.57
C THR A 235 -21.24 -9.34 -23.82
N ASN A 236 -20.00 -9.85 -23.87
CA ASN A 236 -19.69 -11.24 -24.22
C ASN A 236 -19.65 -12.15 -22.99
N ILE A 237 -20.76 -12.20 -22.24
CA ILE A 237 -20.84 -12.98 -21.00
C ILE A 237 -21.62 -14.28 -21.23
N LYS A 238 -20.93 -15.41 -21.06
CA LYS A 238 -21.49 -16.77 -21.12
C LYS A 238 -22.14 -17.13 -19.77
N PHE A 239 -23.21 -16.43 -19.40
CA PHE A 239 -23.95 -16.68 -18.16
C PHE A 239 -25.46 -16.61 -18.41
N LYS A 240 -26.22 -17.59 -17.89
CA LYS A 240 -27.66 -17.73 -18.20
C LYS A 240 -28.59 -17.05 -17.19
N TYR A 241 -28.15 -16.85 -15.95
CA TYR A 241 -29.02 -16.37 -14.89
C TYR A 241 -29.14 -14.84 -14.85
N ARG A 242 -30.32 -14.37 -14.44
CA ARG A 242 -30.63 -12.95 -14.21
C ARG A 242 -31.11 -12.75 -12.78
N ILE A 243 -30.52 -11.80 -12.09
CA ILE A 243 -31.09 -11.29 -10.83
C ILE A 243 -32.27 -10.36 -11.14
N LYS A 244 -33.39 -10.55 -10.43
CA LYS A 244 -34.53 -9.63 -10.46
C LYS A 244 -34.41 -8.60 -9.35
N ARG A 245 -34.90 -7.39 -9.60
CA ARG A 245 -35.03 -6.33 -8.60
C ARG A 245 -36.14 -6.71 -7.62
N THR A 246 -35.84 -6.57 -6.33
CA THR A 246 -36.67 -6.92 -5.16
C THR A 246 -36.29 -5.99 -4.01
N ASP A 247 -37.12 -5.86 -2.99
CA ASP A 247 -36.81 -5.02 -1.83
C ASP A 247 -35.47 -5.37 -1.17
N LYS A 248 -35.09 -6.67 -1.19
CA LYS A 248 -33.83 -7.15 -0.61
C LYS A 248 -32.57 -6.67 -1.34
N ASN A 249 -32.66 -6.32 -2.62
CA ASN A 249 -31.52 -5.89 -3.43
C ASN A 249 -31.76 -4.52 -4.08
N GLU A 250 -32.72 -3.76 -3.57
CA GLU A 250 -33.11 -2.47 -4.11
C GLU A 250 -31.93 -1.48 -4.12
N GLU A 251 -31.23 -1.38 -2.99
CA GLU A 251 -30.05 -0.51 -2.84
C GLU A 251 -28.91 -0.87 -3.80
N PHE A 252 -28.77 -2.15 -4.16
CA PHE A 252 -27.82 -2.56 -5.19
C PHE A 252 -28.21 -2.00 -6.56
N PHE A 253 -29.48 -2.14 -6.94
CA PHE A 253 -29.97 -1.62 -8.21
C PHE A 253 -29.93 -0.08 -8.25
N ILE A 254 -30.26 0.61 -7.15
CA ILE A 254 -30.10 2.07 -7.03
C ILE A 254 -28.65 2.49 -7.29
N MET A 255 -27.68 1.78 -6.71
CA MET A 255 -26.27 2.02 -6.95
C MET A 255 -25.89 1.82 -8.43
N ILE A 256 -26.30 0.70 -9.03
CA ILE A 256 -26.02 0.40 -10.44
C ILE A 256 -26.67 1.44 -11.37
N ASP A 257 -27.92 1.82 -11.12
CA ASP A 257 -28.65 2.83 -11.89
C ASP A 257 -27.95 4.19 -11.84
N LYS A 258 -27.48 4.61 -10.65
CA LYS A 258 -26.71 5.85 -10.49
C LYS A 258 -25.41 5.83 -11.30
N ILE A 259 -24.71 4.69 -11.34
CA ILE A 259 -23.49 4.52 -12.15
C ILE A 259 -23.83 4.55 -13.64
N CYS A 260 -24.83 3.79 -14.08
CA CYS A 260 -25.27 3.71 -15.48
C CYS A 260 -25.68 5.09 -16.02
N LYS A 261 -26.46 5.86 -15.24
CA LYS A 261 -26.86 7.23 -15.57
C LYS A 261 -25.65 8.15 -15.75
N ARG A 262 -24.66 8.08 -14.85
CA ARG A 262 -23.44 8.91 -14.91
C ARG A 262 -22.57 8.56 -16.13
N GLU A 263 -22.43 7.28 -16.43
CA GLU A 263 -21.61 6.79 -17.55
C GLU A 263 -22.34 6.85 -18.90
N LYS A 264 -23.66 7.12 -18.90
CA LYS A 264 -24.54 6.99 -20.07
C LYS A 264 -24.38 5.61 -20.73
N LEU A 265 -24.40 4.58 -19.89
CA LEU A 265 -24.12 3.19 -20.29
C LEU A 265 -25.26 2.28 -19.86
N LYS A 266 -25.62 1.32 -20.73
CA LYS A 266 -26.47 0.19 -20.37
C LYS A 266 -25.59 -1.03 -20.09
N MET A 267 -25.55 -1.47 -18.84
CA MET A 267 -24.79 -2.69 -18.47
C MET A 267 -25.55 -3.95 -18.87
N ASP A 268 -24.81 -4.99 -19.25
CA ASP A 268 -25.38 -6.31 -19.47
C ASP A 268 -25.94 -6.87 -18.14
N TYR A 269 -27.19 -7.34 -18.15
CA TYR A 269 -27.83 -7.91 -16.96
C TYR A 269 -27.08 -9.13 -16.40
N LYS A 270 -26.36 -9.87 -17.25
CA LYS A 270 -25.51 -11.00 -16.85
C LYS A 270 -24.33 -10.50 -16.03
N PHE A 271 -23.72 -9.39 -16.46
CA PHE A 271 -22.67 -8.73 -15.70
C PHE A 271 -23.19 -8.29 -14.34
N ILE A 272 -24.35 -7.59 -14.31
CA ILE A 272 -25.00 -7.14 -13.07
C ILE A 272 -25.21 -8.32 -12.12
N THR A 273 -25.69 -9.46 -12.64
CA THR A 273 -25.94 -10.67 -11.84
C THR A 273 -24.65 -11.26 -11.28
N LEU A 274 -23.60 -11.41 -12.11
CA LEU A 274 -22.29 -11.89 -11.67
C LEU A 274 -21.68 -10.98 -10.62
N PHE A 275 -21.82 -9.67 -10.82
CA PHE A 275 -21.30 -8.67 -9.92
C PHE A 275 -22.00 -8.69 -8.56
N TYR A 276 -23.34 -8.80 -8.55
CA TYR A 276 -24.11 -8.99 -7.32
C TYR A 276 -23.61 -10.21 -6.52
N ARG A 277 -23.44 -11.37 -7.20
CA ARG A 277 -22.94 -12.59 -6.55
C ARG A 277 -21.51 -12.44 -6.02
N LYS A 278 -20.69 -11.60 -6.67
CA LYS A 278 -19.33 -11.31 -6.22
C LYS A 278 -19.32 -10.47 -4.93
N LEU A 279 -20.26 -9.53 -4.79
CA LEU A 279 -20.43 -8.70 -3.59
C LEU A 279 -21.04 -9.48 -2.41
N HIS A 280 -22.05 -10.31 -2.68
CA HIS A 280 -22.86 -11.00 -1.66
C HIS A 280 -22.39 -12.43 -1.35
N ARG A 281 -21.08 -12.64 -1.27
CA ARG A 281 -20.52 -13.92 -0.81
C ARG A 281 -20.65 -14.00 0.71
N LYS A 282 -21.26 -15.08 1.23
CA LYS A 282 -21.39 -15.31 2.68
C LYS A 282 -20.01 -15.32 3.35
N LYS A 283 -19.84 -14.53 4.40
CA LYS A 283 -18.65 -14.47 5.25
C LYS A 283 -19.06 -14.49 6.73
N ARG A 284 -18.12 -14.72 7.64
CA ARG A 284 -18.39 -14.60 9.09
C ARG A 284 -18.24 -13.14 9.51
N ASN A 285 -18.72 -12.82 10.71
CA ASN A 285 -18.54 -11.48 11.27
C ASN A 285 -17.08 -11.28 11.75
N PRO A 286 -16.30 -10.34 11.17
CA PRO A 286 -14.91 -10.10 11.55
C PRO A 286 -14.75 -9.57 12.98
N GLU A 287 -15.76 -8.89 13.53
CA GLU A 287 -15.71 -8.35 14.90
C GLU A 287 -15.63 -9.46 15.95
N LYS A 288 -16.30 -10.59 15.70
CA LYS A 288 -16.25 -11.75 16.58
C LYS A 288 -14.82 -12.32 16.65
N ILE A 289 -14.16 -12.46 15.50
CA ILE A 289 -12.77 -12.93 15.41
C ILE A 289 -11.81 -11.97 16.12
N LEU A 290 -11.99 -10.67 15.92
CA LEU A 290 -11.16 -9.64 16.58
C LEU A 290 -11.40 -9.60 18.10
N SER A 291 -12.63 -9.83 18.56
CA SER A 291 -12.95 -9.94 19.98
C SER A 291 -12.21 -11.13 20.62
N GLU A 292 -12.22 -12.29 19.95
CA GLU A 292 -11.49 -13.49 20.39
C GLU A 292 -9.98 -13.23 20.47
N ILE A 293 -9.39 -12.61 19.45
CA ILE A 293 -7.97 -12.23 19.44
C ILE A 293 -7.64 -11.28 20.61
N ASN A 294 -8.44 -10.22 20.80
CA ASN A 294 -8.18 -9.26 21.87
C ASN A 294 -8.33 -9.90 23.26
N LYS A 295 -9.29 -10.80 23.46
CA LYS A 295 -9.42 -11.56 24.71
C LYS A 295 -8.16 -12.38 24.99
N ALA A 296 -7.65 -13.10 23.98
CA ALA A 296 -6.41 -13.88 24.11
C ALA A 296 -5.20 -12.99 24.46
N VAL A 297 -5.06 -11.84 23.78
CA VAL A 297 -3.99 -10.86 24.08
C VAL A 297 -4.08 -10.33 25.51
N MET A 298 -5.28 -10.08 26.03
CA MET A 298 -5.47 -9.64 27.42
C MET A 298 -5.16 -10.74 28.44
N ILE A 299 -5.52 -11.99 28.13
CA ILE A 299 -5.20 -13.14 28.97
C ILE A 299 -3.68 -13.33 29.06
N GLU A 300 -2.95 -13.27 27.94
CA GLU A 300 -1.48 -13.35 27.94
C GLU A 300 -0.85 -12.26 28.81
N LYS A 301 -1.35 -11.01 28.76
CA LYS A 301 -0.88 -9.92 29.64
C LYS A 301 -1.14 -10.20 31.12
N SER A 302 -2.31 -10.73 31.46
CA SER A 302 -2.66 -11.06 32.85
C SER A 302 -1.80 -12.21 33.39
N GLN A 303 -1.47 -13.20 32.54
CA GLN A 303 -0.59 -14.30 32.91
C GLN A 303 0.86 -13.84 33.06
N GLU A 304 1.37 -12.99 32.18
CA GLU A 304 2.71 -12.40 32.31
C GLU A 304 2.84 -11.56 33.59
N THR A 305 1.87 -10.69 33.89
CA THR A 305 1.87 -9.90 35.12
C THR A 305 1.76 -10.74 36.40
N SER A 306 0.97 -11.83 36.37
CA SER A 306 0.87 -12.75 37.51
C SER A 306 2.13 -13.61 37.71
N LYS A 307 2.81 -13.98 36.61
CA LYS A 307 4.13 -14.63 36.66
C LYS A 307 5.21 -13.68 37.19
N ILE A 308 5.25 -12.43 36.74
CA ILE A 308 6.22 -11.43 37.24
C ILE A 308 6.08 -11.24 38.76
N LYS A 309 4.85 -11.13 39.28
CA LYS A 309 4.58 -11.05 40.73
C LYS A 309 5.00 -12.31 41.51
N LYS A 310 4.93 -13.51 40.89
CA LYS A 310 5.41 -14.77 41.49
C LYS A 310 6.92 -15.00 41.33
N VAL A 311 7.55 -14.39 40.33
CA VAL A 311 9.00 -14.50 40.04
C VAL A 311 9.83 -13.59 40.96
N GLU A 312 9.27 -12.47 41.43
CA GLU A 312 9.89 -11.71 42.54
C GLU A 312 10.04 -12.54 43.83
N THR A 313 9.29 -13.64 43.99
CA THR A 313 9.35 -14.53 45.16
C THR A 313 10.10 -15.85 44.93
N ARG A 314 10.53 -16.20 43.71
CA ARG A 314 11.36 -17.41 43.46
C ARG A 314 12.34 -17.20 42.30
N ARG A 315 13.62 -16.96 42.64
CA ARG A 315 14.73 -17.06 41.67
C ARG A 315 14.83 -18.51 41.14
N LYS A 316 15.13 -18.61 39.83
CA LYS A 316 15.53 -19.79 39.04
C LYS A 316 14.41 -20.68 38.48
N LYS A 317 13.93 -20.34 37.28
CA LYS A 317 13.83 -21.24 36.10
C LYS A 317 13.81 -20.39 34.83
N GLU A 318 14.62 -20.77 33.85
CA GLU A 318 14.97 -19.96 32.67
C GLU A 318 13.84 -19.88 31.64
N ASP A 319 13.02 -18.83 31.68
CA ASP A 319 12.15 -18.47 30.55
C ASP A 319 13.02 -17.78 29.46
N LYS A 320 13.53 -18.60 28.53
CA LYS A 320 14.29 -18.17 27.35
C LYS A 320 13.34 -17.98 26.16
N VAL A 321 13.44 -16.85 25.46
CA VAL A 321 12.64 -16.56 24.27
C VAL A 321 13.49 -16.71 23.00
N GLU A 322 12.96 -17.40 21.98
CA GLU A 322 13.62 -17.54 20.68
C GLU A 322 13.62 -16.20 19.93
N VAL A 323 14.79 -15.57 19.82
CA VAL A 323 15.03 -14.36 19.04
C VAL A 323 15.81 -14.72 17.79
N TYR A 324 15.24 -14.42 16.62
CA TYR A 324 15.93 -14.60 15.36
C TYR A 324 16.92 -13.44 15.14
N SER A 325 18.19 -13.77 15.06
CA SER A 325 19.26 -12.86 14.66
C SER A 325 19.96 -13.39 13.41
N ILE A 326 20.63 -12.54 12.67
CA ILE A 326 21.54 -12.99 11.60
C ILE A 326 22.91 -13.09 12.24
N ALA A 327 23.64 -14.19 11.98
CA ALA A 327 25.03 -14.30 12.39
C ALA A 327 25.81 -13.10 11.82
N GLU A 328 26.28 -12.29 12.77
CA GLU A 328 27.37 -11.31 12.72
C GLU A 328 27.23 -10.05 11.85
N ILE A 329 27.31 -8.91 12.57
CA ILE A 329 28.34 -7.89 12.43
C ILE A 329 28.83 -7.73 10.98
N SER A 330 28.47 -6.63 10.32
CA SER A 330 28.96 -6.22 8.99
C SER A 330 28.52 -7.07 7.78
N VAL A 331 27.20 -7.20 7.52
CA VAL A 331 26.75 -7.80 6.26
C VAL A 331 25.83 -6.88 5.48
N ASN A 332 26.27 -6.57 4.25
CA ASN A 332 25.49 -5.89 3.24
C ASN A 332 24.29 -6.78 2.85
N PHE A 333 23.07 -6.34 3.15
CA PHE A 333 21.81 -7.08 2.95
C PHE A 333 21.38 -7.17 1.48
N GLU A 334 22.20 -6.67 0.55
CA GLU A 334 21.95 -6.61 -0.89
C GLU A 334 22.13 -7.94 -1.61
N ASN A 335 22.64 -8.97 -0.94
CA ASN A 335 22.75 -10.28 -1.58
C ASN A 335 21.37 -10.95 -1.60
N GLU A 336 20.73 -11.00 -2.78
CA GLU A 336 19.43 -11.65 -3.01
C GLU A 336 19.44 -13.13 -2.57
N ASN A 337 20.63 -13.72 -2.45
CA ASN A 337 20.94 -15.01 -1.86
C ASN A 337 20.96 -15.02 -0.31
N LEU A 338 19.91 -14.50 0.33
CA LEU A 338 19.63 -14.78 1.75
C LEU A 338 19.35 -16.27 2.04
N LEU A 339 19.04 -17.04 0.99
CA LEU A 339 18.93 -18.51 1.04
C LEU A 339 20.22 -19.18 1.53
N ASN A 340 21.39 -18.55 1.32
CA ASN A 340 22.69 -19.11 1.68
C ASN A 340 23.25 -18.56 3.02
N LYS A 341 22.57 -17.62 3.68
CA LYS A 341 23.00 -17.08 4.98
C LYS A 341 22.27 -17.80 6.11
N LYS A 342 23.04 -18.40 7.02
CA LYS A 342 22.50 -19.15 8.16
C LYS A 342 21.81 -18.17 9.13
N LEU A 343 20.48 -18.25 9.24
CA LEU A 343 19.74 -17.56 10.29
C LEU A 343 20.14 -18.17 11.64
N VAL A 344 20.63 -17.34 12.57
CA VAL A 344 21.06 -17.80 13.89
C VAL A 344 19.96 -17.52 14.90
N LYS A 345 19.35 -18.60 15.35
CA LYS A 345 18.45 -18.58 16.50
C LYS A 345 19.28 -18.26 17.74
N LYS A 346 18.96 -17.16 18.40
CA LYS A 346 19.52 -16.79 19.71
C LYS A 346 18.40 -16.88 20.73
N TYR A 347 18.70 -17.46 21.88
CA TYR A 347 17.78 -17.47 23.01
C TYR A 347 18.19 -16.36 23.96
N ILE A 348 17.27 -15.43 24.26
CA ILE A 348 17.50 -14.30 25.17
C ILE A 348 16.56 -14.47 26.36
N HIS A 349 17.00 -14.06 27.56
CA HIS A 349 16.13 -14.07 28.73
C HIS A 349 14.95 -13.12 28.54
N LEU A 350 13.76 -13.54 28.98
CA LEU A 350 12.51 -12.78 28.80
C LEU A 350 12.58 -11.37 29.40
N ASN A 351 13.33 -11.19 30.50
CA ASN A 351 13.53 -9.92 31.19
C ASN A 351 14.46 -8.95 30.42
N GLU A 352 15.27 -9.45 29.49
CA GLU A 352 16.17 -8.64 28.65
C GLU A 352 15.52 -8.23 27.33
N ALA A 353 14.37 -8.84 26.97
CA ALA A 353 13.66 -8.54 25.73
C ALA A 353 12.85 -7.25 25.87
N THR A 354 13.38 -6.14 25.36
CA THR A 354 12.62 -4.88 25.26
C THR A 354 11.35 -5.10 24.43
N LYS A 355 10.18 -4.96 25.07
CA LYS A 355 8.89 -4.99 24.39
C LYS A 355 8.43 -3.57 24.05
N ILE A 356 7.86 -3.39 22.86
CA ILE A 356 7.38 -2.09 22.39
C ILE A 356 5.86 -2.12 22.31
N LYS A 357 5.19 -1.15 22.95
CA LYS A 357 3.72 -1.08 22.94
C LYS A 357 3.21 -0.83 21.52
N THR A 358 2.49 -1.81 20.98
CA THR A 358 2.13 -1.84 19.55
C THR A 358 0.62 -1.98 19.37
N LEU A 359 0.03 -1.06 18.61
CA LEU A 359 -1.30 -1.24 18.03
C LEU A 359 -1.17 -2.08 16.76
N VAL A 360 -1.90 -3.19 16.67
CA VAL A 360 -1.92 -4.02 15.47
C VAL A 360 -3.19 -3.72 14.68
N LEU A 361 -3.02 -3.24 13.46
CA LEU A 361 -4.10 -3.02 12.50
C LEU A 361 -4.08 -4.14 11.46
N VAL A 362 -5.21 -4.79 11.25
CA VAL A 362 -5.34 -5.87 10.28
C VAL A 362 -6.17 -5.38 9.08
N ASP A 363 -5.67 -5.60 7.87
CA ASP A 363 -6.35 -5.34 6.60
C ASP A 363 -6.23 -6.58 5.69
N VAL A 364 -6.97 -7.62 6.03
CA VAL A 364 -7.05 -8.88 5.27
C VAL A 364 -8.49 -9.34 5.19
N GLU A 365 -8.77 -10.29 4.30
CA GLU A 365 -10.08 -10.94 4.23
C GLU A 365 -10.44 -11.59 5.58
N GLU A 366 -11.72 -11.59 5.92
CA GLU A 366 -12.23 -12.04 7.22
C GLU A 366 -11.72 -13.44 7.64
N ASN A 367 -11.82 -14.41 6.73
CA ASN A 367 -11.34 -15.78 6.92
C ASN A 367 -9.81 -15.90 7.12
N GLN A 368 -9.05 -14.85 6.80
CA GLN A 368 -7.59 -14.81 6.93
C GLN A 368 -7.13 -14.07 8.19
N ILE A 369 -7.99 -13.34 8.91
CA ILE A 369 -7.60 -12.48 10.05
C ILE A 369 -6.81 -13.28 11.10
N LEU A 370 -7.42 -14.33 11.66
CA LEU A 370 -6.82 -15.12 12.73
C LEU A 370 -5.53 -15.82 12.27
N LYS A 371 -5.58 -16.42 11.07
CA LYS A 371 -4.43 -17.13 10.49
C LYS A 371 -3.25 -16.18 10.27
N SER A 372 -3.49 -15.02 9.68
CA SER A 372 -2.47 -14.01 9.40
C SER A 372 -1.92 -13.40 10.69
N PHE A 373 -2.78 -13.05 11.64
CA PHE A 373 -2.36 -12.54 12.94
C PHE A 373 -1.46 -13.54 13.67
N ASN A 374 -1.91 -14.79 13.85
CA ASN A 374 -1.13 -15.83 14.53
C ASN A 374 0.18 -16.12 13.81
N LYS A 375 0.16 -16.13 12.47
CA LYS A 375 1.35 -16.35 11.65
C LYS A 375 2.39 -15.25 11.87
N VAL A 376 1.97 -13.99 11.97
CA VAL A 376 2.88 -12.86 12.23
C VAL A 376 3.33 -12.85 13.68
N MET A 377 2.42 -12.96 14.66
CA MET A 377 2.75 -12.85 16.08
C MET A 377 3.74 -13.92 16.56
N ARG A 378 3.75 -15.13 15.97
CA ARG A 378 4.78 -16.16 16.22
C ARG A 378 6.22 -15.67 16.07
N PHE A 379 6.44 -14.66 15.23
CA PHE A 379 7.75 -14.14 14.89
C PHE A 379 8.06 -12.80 15.60
N PHE A 380 7.06 -12.12 16.13
CA PHE A 380 7.16 -10.77 16.70
C PHE A 380 7.10 -10.78 18.23
N ASN A 381 7.99 -11.58 18.85
CA ASN A 381 8.09 -11.72 20.31
C ASN A 381 8.52 -10.46 21.09
N PHE A 382 8.86 -9.38 20.38
CA PHE A 382 9.32 -8.11 20.93
C PHE A 382 8.23 -7.02 20.88
N LEU A 383 7.00 -7.38 20.49
CA LEU A 383 5.85 -6.50 20.50
C LEU A 383 5.02 -6.76 21.76
N GLU A 384 4.66 -5.69 22.48
CA GLU A 384 3.56 -5.75 23.44
C GLU A 384 2.29 -5.30 22.72
N VAL A 385 1.46 -6.25 22.29
CA VAL A 385 0.22 -5.92 21.56
C VAL A 385 -0.75 -5.24 22.53
N VAL A 386 -1.05 -3.96 22.29
CA VAL A 386 -1.99 -3.18 23.12
C VAL A 386 -3.42 -3.50 22.76
N LYS A 387 -3.69 -3.57 21.46
CA LYS A 387 -5.00 -3.84 20.88
C LYS A 387 -4.84 -4.34 19.45
N VAL A 388 -5.78 -5.15 18.99
CA VAL A 388 -5.91 -5.57 17.60
C VAL A 388 -7.23 -5.02 17.05
N GLU A 389 -7.17 -4.27 15.95
CA GLU A 389 -8.36 -3.72 15.30
C GLU A 389 -8.30 -3.95 13.79
N HIS A 390 -9.46 -3.98 13.13
CA HIS A 390 -9.49 -3.90 11.68
C HIS A 390 -9.21 -2.47 11.22
N LEU A 391 -8.48 -2.30 10.12
CA LEU A 391 -8.12 -0.98 9.58
C LEU A 391 -9.33 -0.07 9.28
N ASN A 392 -10.48 -0.65 8.94
CA ASN A 392 -11.72 0.11 8.71
C ASN A 392 -12.31 0.71 9.99
N ASN A 393 -12.14 0.03 11.12
CA ASN A 393 -12.68 0.47 12.41
C ASN A 393 -11.77 1.52 13.06
N PHE A 394 -10.50 1.55 12.63
CA PHE A 394 -9.55 2.55 13.08
C PHE A 394 -9.92 3.93 12.53
N LYS A 395 -10.05 4.92 13.43
CA LYS A 395 -10.11 6.33 13.07
C LYS A 395 -8.79 6.66 12.38
N LYS A 396 -8.77 6.68 11.03
CA LYS A 396 -7.64 6.83 10.07
C LYS A 396 -6.76 8.09 10.26
N VAL A 397 -6.52 8.52 11.50
CA VAL A 397 -5.80 9.71 11.95
C VAL A 397 -5.14 9.41 13.30
N ILE A 398 -3.82 9.56 13.37
CA ILE A 398 -3.04 9.47 14.61
C ILE A 398 -2.64 10.88 15.04
N THR A 399 -2.97 11.23 16.29
CA THR A 399 -2.61 12.51 16.93
C THR A 399 -2.00 12.27 18.30
N LYS A 400 -1.28 13.27 18.84
CA LYS A 400 -0.58 13.15 20.14
C LYS A 400 -1.49 12.88 21.35
N LYS A 401 -2.79 13.19 21.28
CA LYS A 401 -3.73 13.04 22.41
C LYS A 401 -4.31 11.62 22.55
N ASN A 402 -4.03 10.72 21.59
CA ASN A 402 -4.87 9.53 21.39
C ASN A 402 -4.24 8.15 21.69
N THR A 403 -3.03 8.03 22.26
CA THR A 403 -2.29 6.76 22.06
C THR A 403 -1.67 6.16 23.33
N GLY A 404 -2.22 5.03 23.78
CA GLY A 404 -1.61 4.08 24.72
C GLY A 404 -0.59 3.12 24.07
N TYR A 405 -0.09 3.45 22.88
CA TYR A 405 0.86 2.67 22.10
C TYR A 405 1.97 3.56 21.54
N GLU A 406 3.15 2.96 21.30
CA GLU A 406 4.36 3.65 20.84
C GLU A 406 4.60 3.48 19.34
N GLN A 407 3.99 2.47 18.72
CA GLN A 407 4.08 2.18 17.29
C GLN A 407 2.81 1.49 16.77
N VAL A 408 2.64 1.50 15.45
CA VAL A 408 1.55 0.80 14.75
C VAL A 408 2.14 -0.24 13.81
N LEU A 409 1.64 -1.47 13.86
CA LEU A 409 1.93 -2.51 12.89
C LEU A 409 0.67 -2.79 12.06
N ILE A 410 0.74 -2.55 10.76
CA ILE A 410 -0.30 -2.92 9.80
C ILE A 410 0.05 -4.28 9.20
N ILE A 411 -0.87 -5.24 9.28
CA ILE A 411 -0.78 -6.53 8.60
C ILE A 411 -1.77 -6.51 7.44
N SER A 412 -1.28 -6.59 6.20
CA SER A 412 -2.15 -6.47 5.02
C SER A 412 -1.69 -7.32 3.84
N ASN A 413 -2.62 -7.65 2.95
CA ASN A 413 -2.33 -8.20 1.62
C ASN A 413 -1.86 -7.12 0.62
N SER A 414 -2.07 -5.84 0.94
CA SER A 414 -1.76 -4.71 0.07
C SER A 414 -0.38 -4.10 0.33
N LYS A 415 0.37 -3.87 -0.75
CA LYS A 415 1.70 -3.23 -0.70
C LYS A 415 1.66 -1.74 -0.32
N PHE A 416 0.59 -1.03 -0.66
CA PHE A 416 0.55 0.44 -0.70
C PHE A 416 -0.57 1.09 0.14
N LEU A 417 -0.81 0.58 1.35
CA LEU A 417 -1.75 1.18 2.28
C LEU A 417 -1.24 2.48 2.89
N ASN A 418 -1.48 3.62 2.24
CA ASN A 418 -1.30 4.93 2.87
C ASN A 418 -2.66 5.56 3.21
N THR A 419 -3.36 4.91 4.15
CA THR A 419 -4.75 5.23 4.56
C THR A 419 -4.82 5.79 5.99
N ILE A 420 -3.70 6.23 6.58
CA ILE A 420 -3.67 6.83 7.92
C ILE A 420 -2.97 8.19 7.88
N ARG A 421 -3.63 9.27 8.32
CA ARG A 421 -2.95 10.57 8.56
C ARG A 421 -2.16 10.47 9.84
N ASN A 422 -0.86 10.74 9.83
CA ASN A 422 -0.07 10.62 11.04
C ASN A 422 0.59 11.94 11.44
N PHE A 423 -0.15 12.74 12.22
CA PHE A 423 0.35 14.01 12.75
C PHE A 423 1.23 13.85 13.99
N SER A 424 1.47 12.62 14.45
CA SER A 424 2.31 12.30 15.61
C SER A 424 3.75 11.97 15.21
N ASP A 425 4.54 11.50 16.17
CA ASP A 425 5.89 10.93 16.03
C ASP A 425 5.89 9.39 16.21
N ILE A 426 4.72 8.76 16.06
CA ILE A 426 4.54 7.31 16.19
C ILE A 426 4.84 6.67 14.83
N PRO A 427 5.82 5.77 14.71
CA PRO A 427 6.09 5.08 13.46
C PRO A 427 5.00 4.07 13.12
N ILE A 428 4.71 3.95 11.83
CA ILE A 428 3.83 2.93 11.27
C ILE A 428 4.69 1.95 10.49
N PHE A 429 4.42 0.66 10.63
CA PHE A 429 5.13 -0.41 9.95
C PHE A 429 4.14 -1.24 9.13
N ASN A 430 4.43 -1.45 7.85
CA ASN A 430 3.59 -2.30 6.99
C ASN A 430 4.23 -3.70 6.83
N PHE A 431 3.52 -4.72 7.30
CA PHE A 431 3.80 -6.13 7.09
C PHE A 431 2.93 -6.65 5.94
N VAL A 432 3.55 -6.90 4.79
CA VAL A 432 2.83 -7.34 3.59
C VAL A 432 2.82 -8.87 3.54
N LEU A 433 1.63 -9.46 3.54
CA LEU A 433 1.45 -10.89 3.35
C LEU A 433 1.71 -11.24 1.88
N GLY A 434 2.74 -12.05 1.62
CA GLY A 434 3.09 -12.48 0.27
C GLY A 434 2.13 -13.52 -0.30
N LYS A 435 1.93 -13.49 -1.62
CA LYS A 435 1.18 -14.50 -2.41
C LYS A 435 2.08 -15.65 -2.90
N GLU A 436 3.12 -16.00 -2.15
CA GLU A 436 4.10 -16.99 -2.60
C GLU A 436 3.52 -18.39 -2.69
N LYS A 437 3.87 -19.11 -3.76
CA LYS A 437 3.50 -20.50 -3.97
C LYS A 437 4.44 -21.39 -3.14
N GLY A 438 3.91 -22.02 -2.10
CA GLY A 438 4.64 -22.99 -1.27
C GLY A 438 4.97 -22.50 0.14
N ALA A 439 4.93 -23.43 1.10
CA ALA A 439 5.09 -23.13 2.53
C ALA A 439 6.47 -22.56 2.89
N LEU A 440 7.53 -23.07 2.26
CA LEU A 440 8.92 -22.69 2.55
C LEU A 440 9.24 -21.25 2.09
N GLN A 441 8.82 -20.88 0.88
CA GLN A 441 8.98 -19.52 0.36
C GLN A 441 8.24 -18.53 1.28
N SER A 442 6.97 -18.83 1.57
CA SER A 442 6.14 -18.01 2.45
C SER A 442 6.75 -17.77 3.83
N ARG A 443 7.37 -18.81 4.43
CA ARG A 443 8.09 -18.69 5.72
C ARG A 443 9.34 -17.82 5.58
N THR A 444 10.12 -18.03 4.52
CA THR A 444 11.34 -17.25 4.23
C THR A 444 11.02 -15.76 4.08
N ASN A 445 9.98 -15.40 3.34
CA ASN A 445 9.60 -13.99 3.18
C ASN A 445 9.11 -13.33 4.45
N ILE A 446 8.37 -14.06 5.30
CA ILE A 446 7.94 -13.57 6.60
C ILE A 446 9.13 -13.30 7.50
N LEU A 447 10.09 -14.24 7.55
CA LEU A 447 11.32 -14.08 8.32
C LEU A 447 12.15 -12.89 7.82
N LYS A 448 12.32 -12.75 6.50
CA LYS A 448 13.00 -11.58 5.91
C LYS A 448 12.33 -10.29 6.37
N GLN A 449 11.02 -10.15 6.17
CA GLN A 449 10.28 -8.96 6.56
C GLN A 449 10.34 -8.68 8.06
N MET A 450 10.21 -9.70 8.90
CA MET A 450 10.35 -9.59 10.36
C MET A 450 11.70 -9.00 10.75
N ILE A 451 12.81 -9.52 10.20
CA ILE A 451 14.16 -9.04 10.53
C ILE A 451 14.32 -7.57 10.15
N TYR A 452 13.85 -7.19 8.96
CA TYR A 452 13.86 -5.79 8.53
C TYR A 452 13.04 -4.91 9.47
N LEU A 453 11.82 -5.32 9.80
CA LEU A 453 10.91 -4.55 10.67
C LEU A 453 11.45 -4.42 12.08
N ARG A 454 11.97 -5.51 12.68
CA ARG A 454 12.61 -5.50 14.01
C ARG A 454 13.76 -4.49 14.04
N ARG A 455 14.68 -4.56 13.07
CA ARG A 455 15.81 -3.62 13.00
C ARG A 455 15.33 -2.18 12.85
N MET A 456 14.36 -1.93 11.97
CA MET A 456 13.78 -0.60 11.78
C MET A 456 13.15 -0.04 13.07
N MET A 457 12.39 -0.87 13.78
CA MET A 457 11.72 -0.50 15.03
C MET A 457 12.72 -0.09 16.11
N PHE A 458 13.75 -0.90 16.36
CA PHE A 458 14.78 -0.60 17.35
C PHE A 458 15.63 0.62 16.97
N GLN A 459 16.06 0.73 15.70
CA GLN A 459 16.82 1.89 15.22
C GLN A 459 16.02 3.20 15.35
N TYR A 460 14.70 3.16 15.11
CA TYR A 460 13.85 4.33 15.30
C TYR A 460 13.82 4.78 16.76
N LEU A 461 13.73 3.83 17.71
CA LEU A 461 13.74 4.12 19.14
C LEU A 461 15.07 4.68 19.62
N GLU A 462 16.19 4.13 19.16
CA GLU A 462 17.54 4.65 19.44
C GLU A 462 17.67 6.11 19.00
N PHE A 463 17.39 6.40 17.72
CA PHE A 463 17.45 7.77 17.21
C PHE A 463 16.49 8.72 17.92
N LYS A 464 15.33 8.25 18.36
CA LYS A 464 14.38 9.07 19.11
C LYS A 464 14.92 9.43 20.50
N LYS A 465 15.67 8.53 21.15
CA LYS A 465 16.32 8.79 22.45
C LYS A 465 17.45 9.82 22.28
N ASP A 466 18.35 9.62 21.33
CA ASP A 466 19.48 10.53 21.08
C ASP A 466 19.01 11.96 20.83
N ARG A 467 17.90 12.13 20.09
CA ARG A 467 17.34 13.44 19.78
C ARG A 467 16.60 14.09 20.94
N LYS A 468 16.01 13.30 21.84
CA LYS A 468 15.43 13.84 23.07
C LYS A 468 16.50 14.36 24.02
N ILE A 469 17.71 13.80 23.95
CA ILE A 469 18.88 14.27 24.71
C ILE A 469 19.39 15.61 24.15
N ILE A 470 19.30 15.83 22.83
CA ILE A 470 19.71 17.09 22.15
C ILE A 470 18.68 18.23 22.33
N HIS A 471 17.46 17.94 22.78
CA HIS A 471 16.41 18.93 23.03
C HIS A 471 16.11 19.12 24.54
N LYS A 472 17.07 18.80 25.41
CA LYS A 472 17.04 19.20 26.82
C LYS A 472 17.94 20.40 27.04
#